data_AF-A0ABD0NS03-F1
#
_entry.id   AF-A0ABD0NS03-F1
#
_cell.length_a   1.000
_cell.length_b   1.000
_cell.length_c   1.000
_cell.angle_alpha   90.00
_cell.angle_beta   90.00
_cell.angle_gamma   90.00
#
_symmetry.space_group_name_H-M   'P 1'
#
loop_
_entity.id
_entity.type
_entity.pdbx_description
1 polymer ?
#
loop_
_entity_poly.entity_id
_entity_poly.type
_entity_poly.pdbx_seq_one_letter_code
_entity_poly.pdbx_strand_id
1 'polypeptide(L)'
;VHFIDGILNAQRYRDEILRPIVVPFIHDHYLMLQHDNARPHVARICTQFLEAENTPVLAWPAYSLDMSPTEHVCDALDRRVRQRVPVPANIQQLCTAIEEERTSIPQAIINNLINS
;
A
#
# COMPACT_ATOMS: atom_id res chain seq x y z
N VAL A 1 9.53 -4.78 -1.20
CA VAL A 1 8.62 -3.73 -0.65
C VAL A 1 9.04 -2.40 -1.26
N HIS A 2 8.22 -1.36 -1.28
CA HIS A 2 8.69 -0.03 -1.66
C HIS A 2 8.74 0.85 -0.42
N PHE A 3 9.94 1.28 -0.02
CA PHE A 3 10.15 2.15 1.13
C PHE A 3 10.23 3.60 0.66
N ILE A 4 9.44 4.46 1.27
CA ILE A 4 9.44 5.91 1.03
C ILE A 4 10.20 6.58 2.17
N ASP A 5 11.25 7.33 1.84
CA ASP A 5 11.91 8.20 2.83
C ASP A 5 11.14 9.51 3.01
N GLY A 6 10.88 9.88 4.26
CA GLY A 6 10.22 11.13 4.62
C GLY A 6 8.71 11.17 4.30
N ILE A 7 8.17 12.39 4.19
CA ILE A 7 6.72 12.58 3.98
C ILE A 7 6.37 12.36 2.51
N LEU A 8 5.39 11.50 2.26
CA LEU A 8 4.78 11.30 0.95
C LEU A 8 3.72 12.38 0.70
N ASN A 9 4.09 13.43 -0.02
CA ASN A 9 3.15 14.45 -0.48
C ASN A 9 2.47 14.03 -1.80
N ALA A 10 1.49 14.81 -2.25
CA ALA A 10 0.73 14.50 -3.47
C ALA A 10 1.61 14.38 -4.73
N GLN A 11 2.60 15.27 -4.89
CA GLN A 11 3.47 15.23 -6.06
C GLN A 11 4.34 13.98 -6.08
N ARG A 12 4.93 13.63 -4.93
CA ARG A 12 5.71 12.39 -4.76
C ARG A 12 4.83 11.16 -4.93
N TYR A 13 3.60 11.16 -4.40
CA TYR A 13 2.66 10.06 -4.63
C TYR A 13 2.39 9.83 -6.12
N ARG A 14 2.17 10.91 -6.89
CA ARG A 14 2.03 10.79 -8.34
C ARG A 14 3.30 10.26 -9.02
N ASP A 15 4.45 10.85 -8.71
CA ASP A 15 5.69 10.66 -9.46
C ASP A 15 6.45 9.38 -9.07
N GLU A 16 6.36 8.94 -7.81
CA GLU A 16 7.06 7.78 -7.26
C GLU A 16 6.18 6.53 -7.15
N ILE A 17 4.84 6.69 -7.03
CA ILE A 17 3.92 5.56 -6.82
C ILE A 17 2.96 5.40 -8.00
N LEU A 18 2.14 6.40 -8.31
CA LEU A 18 1.08 6.24 -9.31
C LEU A 18 1.64 5.95 -10.70
N ARG A 19 2.52 6.83 -11.20
CA ARG A 19 3.06 6.73 -12.56
C ARG A 19 3.91 5.48 -12.78
N PRO A 20 4.92 5.16 -11.95
CA PRO A 20 5.83 4.06 -12.26
C PRO A 20 5.32 2.69 -11.81
N ILE A 21 4.40 2.61 -10.84
CA ILE A 21 4.02 1.34 -10.22
C ILE A 21 2.54 1.04 -10.45
N VAL A 22 1.64 1.94 -10.06
CA VAL A 22 0.20 1.64 -10.03
C VAL A 22 -0.40 1.57 -11.43
N VAL A 23 -0.22 2.62 -12.23
CA VAL A 23 -0.83 2.71 -13.58
C VAL A 23 -0.41 1.52 -14.46
N PRO A 24 0.88 1.16 -14.59
CA PRO A 24 1.28 -0.02 -15.37
C PRO A 24 0.65 -1.31 -14.86
N PHE A 25 0.67 -1.52 -13.53
CA PHE A 25 0.16 -2.75 -12.94
C PHE A 25 -1.36 -2.91 -13.16
N ILE A 26 -2.12 -1.83 -13.01
CA ILE A 26 -3.56 -1.82 -13.23
C ILE A 26 -3.89 -2.12 -14.70
N HIS A 27 -3.16 -1.52 -15.64
CA HIS A 27 -3.39 -1.74 -17.07
C HIS A 27 -3.02 -3.16 -17.51
N ASP A 28 -1.92 -3.71 -17.00
CA ASP A 28 -1.46 -5.06 -17.35
C ASP A 28 -2.44 -6.15 -16.85
N HIS A 29 -3.16 -5.88 -15.75
CA HIS A 29 -4.02 -6.86 -15.08
C HIS A 29 -5.52 -6.54 -15.16
N TYR A 30 -5.91 -5.43 -15.80
CA TYR A 30 -7.30 -4.97 -15.92
C TYR A 30 -8.03 -4.85 -14.58
N LEU A 31 -7.37 -4.23 -13.59
CA LEU A 31 -7.86 -4.10 -12.22
C LEU A 31 -8.48 -2.73 -11.93
N MET A 32 -9.05 -2.57 -10.74
CA MET A 32 -9.42 -1.27 -10.18
C MET A 32 -8.51 -0.91 -9.01
N LEU A 33 -8.10 0.36 -8.94
CA LEU A 33 -7.32 0.89 -7.83
C LEU A 33 -8.23 1.15 -6.63
N GLN A 34 -7.93 0.54 -5.49
CA GLN A 34 -8.48 0.93 -4.19
C GLN A 34 -7.38 1.65 -3.39
N HIS A 35 -7.69 2.84 -2.88
CA HIS A 35 -6.87 3.56 -1.92
C HIS A 35 -7.77 4.34 -0.95
N ASP A 36 -7.21 4.76 0.18
CA ASP A 36 -7.93 5.59 1.15
C ASP A 36 -8.05 7.06 0.67
N ASN A 37 -8.84 7.86 1.41
CA ASN A 37 -9.03 9.27 1.12
C ASN A 37 -7.95 10.18 1.76
N ALA A 38 -6.72 9.67 1.96
CA ALA A 38 -5.64 10.49 2.48
C ALA A 38 -5.37 11.71 1.58
N ARG A 39 -4.94 12.83 2.17
CA ARG A 39 -4.77 14.11 1.45
C ARG A 39 -3.95 13.99 0.15
N PRO A 40 -2.84 13.23 0.08
CA PRO A 40 -2.11 13.04 -1.18
C PRO A 40 -2.92 12.32 -2.26
N HIS A 41 -3.78 11.36 -1.88
CA HIS A 41 -4.52 10.50 -2.82
C HIS A 41 -5.67 11.25 -3.48
N VAL A 42 -6.38 12.09 -2.72
CA VAL A 42 -7.49 12.93 -3.21
C VAL A 42 -7.04 14.30 -3.72
N ALA A 43 -5.72 14.57 -3.71
CA ALA A 43 -5.20 15.81 -4.25
C ALA A 43 -5.48 15.89 -5.76
N ARG A 44 -5.86 17.09 -6.23
CA ARG A 44 -6.20 17.33 -7.64
C ARG A 44 -5.14 16.83 -8.62
N ILE A 45 -3.86 16.95 -8.27
CA ILE A 45 -2.74 16.49 -9.12
C ILE A 45 -2.72 14.97 -9.32
N CYS A 46 -3.24 14.21 -8.35
CA CYS A 46 -3.32 12.75 -8.37
C CYS A 46 -4.63 12.29 -9.03
N THR A 47 -5.76 12.90 -8.69
CA THR A 47 -7.05 12.54 -9.28
C THR A 47 -7.07 12.82 -10.78
N GLN A 48 -6.60 14.00 -11.22
CA GLN A 48 -6.50 14.34 -12.65
C GLN A 48 -5.52 13.44 -13.40
N PHE A 49 -4.45 12.99 -12.72
CA PHE A 49 -3.50 12.07 -13.32
C PHE A 49 -4.14 10.69 -13.56
N LEU A 50 -4.83 10.13 -12.56
CA LEU A 50 -5.53 8.86 -12.69
C LEU A 50 -6.63 8.90 -13.75
N GLU A 51 -7.38 10.00 -13.83
CA GLU A 51 -8.35 10.24 -14.90
C GLU A 51 -7.70 10.27 -16.29
N ALA A 52 -6.59 11.01 -16.45
CA ALA A 52 -5.87 11.11 -17.72
C ALA A 52 -5.28 9.77 -18.18
N GLU A 53 -4.84 8.94 -17.24
CA GLU A 53 -4.33 7.60 -17.50
C GLU A 53 -5.46 6.56 -17.66
N ASN A 54 -6.73 6.95 -17.53
CA ASN A 54 -7.89 6.05 -17.55
C ASN A 54 -7.82 4.92 -16.50
N THR A 55 -7.18 5.19 -15.35
CA THR A 55 -7.07 4.23 -14.26
C THR A 55 -8.34 4.25 -13.41
N PRO A 56 -9.16 3.18 -13.40
CA PRO A 56 -10.40 3.16 -12.63
C PRO A 56 -10.09 3.09 -11.13
N VAL A 57 -10.73 3.98 -10.35
CA VAL A 57 -10.60 4.06 -8.89
C VAL A 57 -11.89 3.59 -8.23
N LEU A 58 -11.77 2.70 -7.25
CA LEU A 58 -12.89 2.25 -6.44
C LEU A 58 -13.32 3.36 -5.47
N ALA A 59 -14.60 3.74 -5.51
CA ALA A 59 -15.15 4.68 -4.55
C ALA A 59 -15.08 4.10 -3.13
N TRP A 60 -14.36 4.77 -2.23
CA TRP A 60 -14.14 4.31 -0.86
C TRP A 60 -14.71 5.33 0.15
N PRO A 61 -15.51 4.91 1.15
CA PRO A 61 -16.07 5.85 2.12
C PRO A 61 -14.98 6.41 3.05
N ALA A 62 -15.16 7.66 3.48
CA ALA A 62 -14.29 8.26 4.50
C ALA A 62 -14.39 7.50 5.83
N TYR A 63 -13.27 7.42 6.58
CA TYR A 63 -13.17 6.75 7.89
C TYR A 63 -13.37 5.23 7.89
N SER A 64 -13.26 4.59 6.73
CA SER A 64 -13.34 3.13 6.55
C SER A 64 -11.97 2.45 6.70
N LEU A 65 -11.14 2.96 7.61
CA LEU A 65 -9.79 2.42 7.84
C LEU A 65 -9.90 0.95 8.29
N ASP A 66 -10.75 0.72 9.29
CA ASP A 66 -11.07 -0.58 9.87
C ASP A 66 -11.63 -1.63 8.88
N MET A 67 -12.01 -1.22 7.68
CA MET A 67 -12.57 -2.09 6.64
C MET A 67 -11.62 -2.31 5.45
N SER A 68 -10.42 -1.74 5.43
CA SER A 68 -9.50 -1.96 4.31
C SER A 68 -8.68 -3.24 4.52
N PRO A 69 -8.71 -4.20 3.56
CA PRO A 69 -7.82 -5.35 3.58
C PRO A 69 -6.33 -4.99 3.73
N THR A 70 -5.92 -3.82 3.23
CA THR A 70 -4.56 -3.30 3.38
C THR A 70 -4.17 -3.10 4.85
N GLU A 71 -5.10 -2.68 5.71
CA GLU A 71 -4.84 -2.50 7.14
C GLU A 71 -4.70 -3.84 7.86
N HIS A 72 -5.54 -4.82 7.52
CA HIS A 72 -5.41 -6.18 8.04
C HIS A 72 -4.05 -6.80 7.70
N VAL A 73 -3.58 -6.63 6.47
CA VAL A 73 -2.25 -7.11 6.04
C VAL A 73 -1.13 -6.35 6.77
N CYS A 74 -1.26 -5.04 6.96
CA CYS A 74 -0.29 -4.24 7.69
C CYS A 74 -0.20 -4.62 9.18
N ASP A 75 -1.33 -4.83 9.87
CA ASP A 75 -1.36 -5.29 11.26
C ASP A 75 -0.74 -6.69 11.39
N ALA A 76 -1.08 -7.62 10.49
CA ALA A 76 -0.46 -8.94 10.46
C ALA A 76 1.06 -8.86 10.28
N LEU A 77 1.54 -7.97 9.41
CA LEU A 77 2.97 -7.75 9.18
C LEU A 77 3.66 -7.13 10.41
N ASP A 78 3.07 -6.11 11.04
CA ASP A 78 3.58 -5.47 12.25
C ASP A 78 3.73 -6.49 13.40
N ARG A 79 2.71 -7.32 13.62
CA ARG A 79 2.77 -8.40 14.63
C ARG A 79 3.91 -9.38 14.39
N ARG A 80 4.13 -9.80 13.14
CA ARG A 80 5.23 -10.72 12.79
C ARG A 80 6.59 -10.08 13.03
N VAL A 81 6.78 -8.83 12.58
CA VAL A 81 8.03 -8.10 12.78
C VAL A 81 8.35 -7.93 14.27
N ARG A 82 7.34 -7.63 15.11
CA ARG A 82 7.51 -7.53 16.59
C ARG A 82 7.89 -8.84 17.27
N GLN A 83 7.52 -9.98 16.68
CA GLN A 83 7.83 -11.31 17.23
C GLN A 83 9.22 -11.81 16.84
N ARG A 84 9.96 -11.09 16.00
CA ARG A 84 11.30 -11.50 15.56
C ARG A 84 12.31 -11.45 16.69
N VAL A 85 13.24 -12.41 16.67
CA VAL A 85 14.37 -12.49 17.59
C VAL A 85 15.67 -12.60 16.75
N PRO A 86 16.60 -11.63 16.85
CA PRO A 86 16.50 -10.40 17.63
C PRO A 86 15.47 -9.42 17.04
N VAL A 87 14.94 -8.55 17.89
CA VAL A 87 14.08 -7.43 17.47
C VAL A 87 14.92 -6.44 16.66
N PRO A 88 14.43 -5.95 15.50
CA PRO A 88 15.15 -4.95 14.71
C PRO A 88 15.49 -3.70 15.54
N ALA A 89 16.77 -3.34 15.60
CA ALA A 89 17.28 -2.25 16.43
C ALA A 89 17.55 -0.95 15.65
N ASN A 90 17.49 -0.98 14.32
CA ASN A 90 17.68 0.17 13.46
C ASN A 90 16.83 0.09 12.19
N ILE A 91 16.75 1.19 11.44
CA ILE A 91 15.91 1.30 10.24
C ILE A 91 16.29 0.25 9.19
N GLN A 92 17.58 -0.02 8.97
CA GLN A 92 18.01 -1.01 7.99
C GLN A 92 17.54 -2.42 8.37
N GLN A 93 17.72 -2.81 9.64
CA GLN A 93 17.23 -4.09 10.15
C GLN A 93 15.70 -4.18 10.08
N LEU A 94 15.00 -3.07 10.32
CA LEU A 94 13.55 -3.02 10.22
C LEU A 94 13.07 -3.20 8.77
N CYS A 95 13.69 -2.52 7.81
CA CYS A 95 13.39 -2.68 6.38
C CYS A 95 13.60 -4.13 5.93
N THR A 96 14.76 -4.72 6.27
CA THR A 96 15.03 -6.14 5.97
C THR A 96 13.98 -7.06 6.61
N ALA A 97 13.64 -6.81 7.87
CA ALA A 97 12.64 -7.62 8.57
C ALA A 97 11.25 -7.55 7.91
N ILE A 98 10.83 -6.35 7.48
CA ILE A 98 9.56 -6.13 6.77
C ILE A 98 9.55 -6.86 5.43
N GLU A 99 10.65 -6.85 4.68
CA GLU A 99 10.73 -7.53 3.38
C GLU A 99 10.64 -9.05 3.52
N GLU A 100 11.39 -9.61 4.46
CA GLU A 100 11.38 -11.04 4.73
C GLU A 100 10.02 -11.51 5.24
N GLU A 101 9.43 -10.79 6.20
CA GLU A 101 8.11 -11.16 6.73
C GLU A 101 7.01 -11.02 5.69
N ARG A 102 7.02 -9.95 4.87
CA ARG A 102 6.04 -9.81 3.80
C ARG A 102 6.12 -10.96 2.81
N THR A 103 7.33 -11.41 2.48
CA THR A 103 7.54 -12.54 1.55
C THR A 103 7.18 -13.88 2.20
N SER A 104 7.21 -13.97 3.53
CA SER A 104 6.87 -15.18 4.28
C SER A 104 5.36 -15.38 4.49
N ILE A 105 4.54 -14.33 4.34
CA ILE A 105 3.08 -14.42 4.48
C ILE A 105 2.50 -15.27 3.33
N PRO A 106 1.90 -16.43 3.61
CA PRO A 106 1.26 -17.23 2.57
C PRO A 106 0.10 -16.49 1.92
N GLN A 107 -0.06 -16.65 0.60
CA GLN A 107 -1.16 -16.04 -0.15
C GLN A 107 -2.55 -16.40 0.42
N ALA A 108 -2.71 -17.59 0.98
CA ALA A 108 -3.94 -18.01 1.65
C ALA A 108 -4.31 -17.10 2.85
N ILE A 109 -3.31 -16.62 3.60
CA ILE A 109 -3.55 -15.68 4.71
C ILE A 109 -3.99 -14.33 4.13
N ILE A 110 -3.32 -13.84 3.09
CA ILE A 110 -3.71 -12.58 2.41
C ILE A 110 -5.15 -12.66 1.92
N ASN A 111 -5.52 -13.76 1.26
CA ASN A 111 -6.88 -13.97 0.77
C ASN A 111 -7.90 -14.02 1.91
N ASN A 112 -7.57 -14.66 3.04
CA ASN A 112 -8.45 -14.67 4.20
C ASN A 112 -8.64 -13.27 4.80
N LEU A 113 -7.58 -12.45 4.86
CA LEU A 113 -7.65 -11.07 5.36
C LEU A 113 -8.40 -10.12 4.42
N ILE A 114 -8.46 -10.44 3.11
CA ILE A 114 -9.28 -9.71 2.13
C ILE A 114 -10.76 -10.06 2.27
N ASN A 115 -11.07 -11.29 2.67
CA ASN A 115 -12.44 -11.80 2.79
C ASN A 115 -13.01 -11.73 4.23
N SER A 116 -12.23 -11.23 5.19
CA SER A 116 -12.60 -11.15 6.61
C SER A 116 -13.46 -9.95 6.94
#